data_AF-A0A7H8GR98-F1
#
_entry.id   AF-A0A7H8GR98-F1
#
_cell.length_a   1.000
_cell.length_b   1.000
_cell.length_c   1.000
_cell.angle_alpha   90.00
_cell.angle_beta   90.00
_cell.angle_gamma   90.00
#
_symmetry.space_group_name_H-M   'P 1'
#
loop_
_entity.id
_entity.type
_entity.pdbx_description
1 polymer ?
#
loop_
_entity_poly.entity_id
_entity_poly.type
_entity_poly.pdbx_seq_one_letter_code
_entity_poly.pdbx_strand_id
1 'polypeptide(L)'
;MKKITRLSLVGPAPCDAPASSTQIQSNTTARNEAQNRRRRVPLNQLIRVRDDVDTLTLLTHASEILDSLTAISANFADEFDGSKRHVAVAMKQLSALAEILVCRARDNLDPQGAPPSSRPETCH
;
A
#
# COMPACT_ATOMS: atom_id res chain seq x y z
N MET A 1 -31.40 -32.38 12.93
CA MET A 1 -32.14 -33.66 13.09
C MET A 1 -33.61 -33.34 12.76
N LYS A 2 -34.36 -33.88 11.79
CA LYS A 2 -34.40 -35.12 10.99
C LYS A 2 -35.09 -34.78 9.62
N LYS A 3 -34.44 -35.04 8.47
CA LYS A 3 -34.81 -35.97 7.36
C LYS A 3 -36.28 -35.96 6.87
N ILE A 4 -36.51 -35.55 5.61
CA ILE A 4 -37.63 -36.01 4.75
C ILE A 4 -37.13 -36.02 3.28
N THR A 5 -36.68 -37.18 2.81
CA THR A 5 -37.37 -38.07 1.84
C THR A 5 -37.17 -37.64 0.39
N ARG A 6 -36.18 -38.28 -0.25
CA ARG A 6 -36.09 -38.37 -1.71
C ARG A 6 -37.06 -39.45 -2.19
N LEU A 7 -37.90 -39.11 -3.15
CA LEU A 7 -38.58 -40.08 -4.02
C LEU A 7 -38.00 -39.93 -5.42
N SER A 8 -37.30 -40.98 -5.82
CA SER A 8 -36.78 -41.21 -7.17
C SER A 8 -37.85 -41.94 -7.98
N LEU A 9 -38.04 -41.54 -9.24
CA LEU A 9 -38.74 -42.35 -10.24
C LEU A 9 -37.89 -42.39 -11.52
N VAL A 10 -37.21 -43.54 -11.70
CA VAL A 10 -36.76 -44.24 -12.93
C VAL A 10 -37.20 -43.55 -14.26
N GLY A 11 -36.34 -43.02 -15.16
CA GLY A 11 -35.38 -43.65 -16.11
C GLY A 11 -36.00 -43.73 -17.54
N PRO A 12 -35.30 -43.58 -18.71
CA PRO A 12 -33.87 -43.81 -19.02
C PRO A 12 -33.15 -42.67 -19.84
N ALA A 13 -31.81 -42.79 -19.97
CA ALA A 13 -30.89 -41.93 -20.74
C ALA A 13 -30.87 -42.29 -22.26
N PRO A 14 -30.06 -41.67 -23.16
CA PRO A 14 -29.26 -40.43 -23.13
C PRO A 14 -29.57 -39.50 -24.34
N CYS A 15 -28.73 -38.49 -24.55
CA CYS A 15 -28.47 -37.75 -25.81
C CYS A 15 -28.80 -36.25 -25.79
N ASP A 16 -27.71 -35.50 -25.94
CA ASP A 16 -27.55 -34.16 -26.50
C ASP A 16 -28.06 -32.95 -25.71
N ALA A 17 -27.10 -32.32 -25.03
CA ALA A 17 -27.10 -30.90 -24.69
C ALA A 17 -27.22 -30.05 -25.99
N PRO A 18 -27.78 -28.83 -25.93
CA PRO A 18 -27.24 -27.77 -25.10
C PRO A 18 -28.29 -27.15 -24.17
N ALA A 19 -28.06 -27.26 -22.86
CA ALA A 19 -28.63 -26.31 -21.92
C ALA A 19 -27.96 -24.95 -22.17
N SER A 20 -28.75 -23.95 -22.53
CA SER A 20 -28.36 -22.55 -22.51
C SER A 20 -27.83 -22.21 -21.12
N SER A 21 -26.50 -22.20 -20.99
CA SER A 21 -25.84 -21.70 -19.80
C SER A 21 -25.99 -20.19 -19.83
N THR A 22 -26.93 -19.68 -19.05
CA THR A 22 -27.04 -18.28 -18.70
C THR A 22 -25.73 -17.85 -18.05
N GLN A 23 -24.91 -17.21 -18.87
CA GLN A 23 -23.67 -16.54 -18.55
C GLN A 23 -23.94 -15.47 -17.48
N ILE A 24 -23.75 -15.79 -16.20
CA ILE A 24 -23.47 -14.76 -15.19
C ILE A 24 -21.97 -14.44 -15.30
N GLN A 25 -21.64 -13.70 -16.34
CA GLN A 25 -20.41 -12.93 -16.41
C GLN A 25 -20.78 -11.46 -16.41
N SER A 26 -19.83 -10.64 -15.97
CA SER A 26 -19.79 -9.18 -16.07
C SER A 26 -20.66 -8.38 -15.10
N ASN A 27 -20.17 -8.23 -13.87
CA ASN A 27 -20.38 -6.96 -13.13
C ASN A 27 -19.10 -6.38 -12.51
N THR A 28 -17.93 -6.99 -12.70
CA THR A 28 -16.65 -6.42 -12.24
C THR A 28 -16.18 -5.26 -13.13
N THR A 29 -16.55 -5.22 -14.41
CA THR A 29 -16.13 -4.16 -15.34
C THR A 29 -16.95 -2.87 -15.18
N ALA A 30 -18.26 -2.97 -14.88
CA ALA A 30 -19.15 -1.81 -14.79
C ALA A 30 -18.86 -0.88 -13.59
N ARG A 31 -18.30 -1.43 -12.50
CA ARG A 31 -18.00 -0.65 -11.29
C ARG A 31 -16.77 0.26 -11.45
N ASN A 32 -15.79 -0.19 -12.25
CA ASN A 32 -14.55 0.54 -12.49
C ASN A 32 -14.78 1.79 -13.37
N GLU A 33 -15.67 1.69 -14.35
CA GLU A 33 -16.10 2.79 -15.24
C GLU A 33 -16.79 3.93 -14.46
N ALA A 34 -17.63 3.58 -13.48
CA ALA A 34 -18.32 4.55 -12.64
C ALA A 34 -17.39 5.30 -11.66
N GLN A 35 -16.28 4.67 -11.24
CA GLN A 35 -15.29 5.30 -10.35
C GLN A 35 -14.41 6.33 -11.08
N ASN A 36 -14.23 6.20 -12.39
CA ASN A 36 -13.39 7.12 -13.17
C ASN A 36 -14.06 8.46 -13.49
N ARG A 37 -15.39 8.57 -13.30
CA ARG A 37 -16.14 9.84 -13.47
C ARG A 37 -16.06 10.78 -12.27
N ARG A 38 -15.52 10.34 -11.13
CA ARG A 38 -15.10 11.28 -10.08
C ARG A 38 -13.78 11.87 -10.55
N ARG A 39 -13.78 13.13 -11.02
CA ARG A 39 -12.55 13.89 -11.31
C ARG A 39 -11.58 13.66 -10.16
N ARG A 40 -10.59 12.79 -10.37
CA ARG A 40 -9.48 12.65 -9.44
C ARG A 40 -8.66 13.90 -9.66
N VAL A 41 -8.88 14.90 -8.80
CA VAL A 41 -7.98 16.04 -8.73
C VAL A 41 -6.59 15.43 -8.47
N PRO A 42 -5.62 15.64 -9.36
CA PRO A 42 -4.32 15.01 -9.20
C PRO A 42 -3.70 15.49 -7.88
N LEU A 43 -2.99 14.61 -7.17
CA LEU A 43 -2.56 14.85 -5.79
C LEU A 43 -1.69 16.12 -5.66
N ASN A 44 -0.93 16.46 -6.69
CA ASN A 44 -0.13 17.68 -6.78
C ASN A 44 -0.97 18.99 -6.83
N GLN A 45 -2.27 18.90 -7.10
CA GLN A 45 -3.21 20.02 -7.01
C GLN A 45 -3.93 20.06 -5.66
N LEU A 46 -3.98 18.94 -4.92
CA LEU A 46 -4.60 18.86 -3.60
C LEU A 46 -3.62 19.20 -2.47
N ILE A 47 -2.36 18.79 -2.64
CA ILE A 47 -1.29 18.96 -1.66
C ILE A 47 -0.13 19.59 -2.40
N ARG A 48 0.26 20.79 -1.98
CA ARG A 48 1.42 21.52 -2.48
C ARG A 48 2.34 21.83 -1.31
N VAL A 49 3.62 21.53 -1.49
CA VAL A 49 4.68 22.01 -0.60
C VAL A 49 4.92 23.49 -0.92
N ARG A 50 5.01 24.31 0.11
CA ARG A 50 5.35 25.73 -0.01
C ARG A 50 6.79 25.89 -0.50
N ASP A 51 7.00 26.79 -1.46
CA ASP A 51 8.32 27.00 -2.09
C ASP A 51 9.36 27.63 -1.15
N ASP A 52 8.93 28.19 -0.01
CA ASP A 52 9.78 28.82 1.00
C ASP A 52 10.22 27.86 2.13
N VAL A 53 9.88 26.57 2.04
CA VAL A 53 10.22 25.58 3.07
C VAL A 53 11.56 24.92 2.74
N ASP A 54 12.49 24.95 3.71
CA ASP A 54 13.79 24.31 3.58
C ASP A 54 13.67 22.80 3.35
N THR A 55 14.55 22.24 2.52
CA THR A 55 14.56 20.79 2.22
C THR A 55 14.78 19.96 3.50
N LEU A 56 15.56 20.46 4.45
CA LEU A 56 15.78 19.80 5.74
C LEU A 56 14.48 19.68 6.55
N THR A 57 13.70 20.76 6.59
CA THR A 57 12.39 20.82 7.24
C THR A 57 11.40 19.88 6.55
N LEU A 58 11.41 19.84 5.21
CA LEU A 58 10.57 18.92 4.44
C LEU A 58 10.90 17.45 4.71
N LEU A 59 12.19 17.09 4.78
CA LEU A 59 12.63 15.73 5.09
C LEU A 59 12.31 15.35 6.54
N THR A 60 12.42 16.29 7.48
CA THR A 60 12.04 16.06 8.88
C THR A 60 10.55 15.73 8.99
N HIS A 61 9.68 16.53 8.37
CA HIS A 61 8.25 16.24 8.35
C HIS A 61 7.91 14.95 7.57
N ALA A 62 8.67 14.63 6.52
CA ALA A 62 8.50 13.36 5.82
C ALA A 62 8.80 12.17 6.75
N SER A 63 9.86 12.23 7.56
CA SER A 63 10.15 11.21 8.59
C SER A 63 9.00 11.08 9.60
N GLU A 64 8.48 12.18 10.14
CA GLU A 64 7.35 12.14 11.11
C GLU A 64 6.09 11.47 10.53
N ILE A 65 5.79 11.75 9.25
CA ILE A 65 4.66 11.13 8.54
C ILE A 65 4.92 9.63 8.32
N LEU A 66 6.15 9.25 7.99
CA LEU A 66 6.53 7.85 7.79
C LEU A 66 6.50 7.05 9.09
N ASP A 67 6.96 7.62 10.20
CA ASP A 67 6.85 7.01 11.54
C ASP A 67 5.39 6.73 11.89
N SER A 68 4.54 7.74 11.69
CA SER A 68 3.09 7.62 11.90
C SER A 68 2.48 6.54 11.02
N LEU A 69 2.87 6.50 9.74
CA LEU A 69 2.41 5.49 8.79
C LEU A 69 2.89 4.08 9.17
N THR A 70 4.14 3.93 9.62
CA THR A 70 4.69 2.65 10.07
C THR A 70 3.94 2.14 11.31
N ALA A 71 3.62 3.02 12.26
CA ALA A 71 2.82 2.67 13.44
C ALA A 71 1.39 2.20 13.06
N ILE A 72 0.72 2.95 12.18
CA ILE A 72 -0.61 2.58 11.67
C ILE A 72 -0.56 1.26 10.89
N SER A 73 0.46 1.08 10.05
CA SER A 73 0.65 -0.14 9.25
C SER A 73 0.94 -1.36 10.13
N ALA A 74 1.65 -1.18 11.24
CA ALA A 74 1.86 -2.25 12.21
C ALA A 74 0.54 -2.67 12.88
N ASN A 75 -0.29 -1.70 13.31
CA ASN A 75 -1.60 -2.00 13.86
C ASN A 75 -2.49 -2.73 12.85
N PHE A 76 -2.46 -2.32 11.57
CA PHE A 76 -3.18 -3.04 10.52
C PHE A 76 -2.66 -4.47 10.28
N ALA A 77 -1.35 -4.69 10.34
CA ALA A 77 -0.77 -6.03 10.13
C ALA A 77 -1.21 -7.04 11.20
N ASP A 78 -1.48 -6.58 12.41
CA ASP A 78 -1.99 -7.39 13.51
C ASP A 78 -3.51 -7.67 13.39
N GLU A 79 -4.28 -6.74 12.81
CA GLU A 79 -5.72 -6.90 12.54
C GLU A 79 -6.03 -7.82 11.34
N PHE A 80 -5.13 -7.93 10.36
CA PHE A 80 -5.31 -8.81 9.20
C PHE A 80 -4.87 -10.24 9.52
N ASP A 81 -5.78 -11.04 10.08
CA ASP A 81 -5.60 -12.48 10.17
C ASP A 81 -6.01 -13.17 8.84
N GLY A 82 -5.13 -13.98 8.26
CA GLY A 82 -5.36 -14.70 7.00
C GLY A 82 -4.80 -14.07 5.72
N SER A 83 -5.52 -14.20 4.59
CA SER A 83 -5.01 -14.03 3.22
C SER A 83 -4.40 -12.65 2.89
N LYS A 84 -4.71 -11.59 3.65
CA LYS A 84 -4.25 -10.20 3.38
C LYS A 84 -3.07 -9.74 4.24
N ARG A 85 -2.59 -10.56 5.18
CA ARG A 85 -1.45 -10.22 6.06
C ARG A 85 -0.19 -9.85 5.26
N HIS A 86 0.04 -10.51 4.13
CA HIS A 86 1.18 -10.23 3.26
C HIS A 86 1.19 -8.78 2.74
N VAL A 87 0.02 -8.17 2.50
CA VAL A 87 -0.09 -6.78 2.05
C VAL A 87 0.27 -5.82 3.17
N ALA A 88 -0.24 -6.05 4.38
CA ALA A 88 0.06 -5.20 5.52
C ALA A 88 1.54 -5.27 5.93
N VAL A 89 2.13 -6.47 5.87
CA VAL A 89 3.58 -6.65 6.07
C VAL A 89 4.37 -5.92 4.99
N ALA A 90 3.97 -6.00 3.72
CA ALA A 90 4.63 -5.28 2.63
C ALA A 90 4.53 -3.76 2.80
N MET A 91 3.36 -3.22 3.22
CA MET A 91 3.21 -1.80 3.51
C MET A 91 4.15 -1.35 4.62
N LYS A 92 4.21 -2.10 5.74
CA LYS A 92 5.15 -1.81 6.84
C LYS A 92 6.60 -1.82 6.37
N GLN A 93 6.99 -2.81 5.57
CA GLN A 93 8.36 -2.91 5.03
C GLN A 93 8.70 -1.73 4.11
N LEU A 94 7.79 -1.35 3.21
CA LEU A 94 8.00 -0.22 2.31
C LEU A 94 8.10 1.11 3.08
N SER A 95 7.28 1.31 4.12
CA SER A 95 7.36 2.50 4.97
C SER A 95 8.70 2.58 5.71
N ALA A 96 9.15 1.47 6.31
CA ALA A 96 10.44 1.42 7.00
C ALA A 96 11.62 1.67 6.04
N LEU A 97 11.56 1.15 4.80
CA LEU A 97 12.57 1.43 3.78
C LEU A 97 12.57 2.92 3.37
N ALA A 98 11.39 3.52 3.21
CA ALA A 98 11.28 4.94 2.90
C ALA A 98 11.88 5.82 4.02
N GLU A 99 11.67 5.46 5.28
CA GLU A 99 12.22 6.19 6.43
C GLU A 99 13.76 6.21 6.41
N ILE A 100 14.39 5.07 6.13
CA ILE A 100 15.86 4.98 5.98
C ILE A 100 16.35 5.88 4.83
N LEU A 101 15.65 5.88 3.70
CA LEU A 101 16.02 6.72 2.55
C LEU A 101 15.89 8.21 2.88
N VAL A 102 14.85 8.62 3.59
CA VAL A 102 14.63 10.01 4.03
C VAL A 102 15.68 10.44 5.04
N CYS A 103 15.95 9.61 6.06
CA CYS A 103 16.99 9.88 7.04
C CYS A 103 18.36 10.03 6.37
N ARG A 104 18.69 9.16 5.41
CA ARG A 104 19.94 9.28 4.66
C ARG A 104 19.99 10.52 3.76
N ALA A 105 18.87 10.88 3.13
CA ALA A 105 18.77 12.14 2.39
C ALA A 105 18.99 13.34 3.31
N ARG A 106 18.48 13.28 4.55
CA ARG A 106 18.66 14.31 5.57
C ARG A 106 20.13 14.44 6.00
N ASP A 107 20.77 13.31 6.30
CA ASP A 107 22.17 13.26 6.73
C ASP A 107 23.12 13.81 5.64
N ASN A 108 22.81 13.59 4.36
CA ASN A 108 23.57 14.17 3.25
C ASN A 108 23.48 15.71 3.17
N LEU A 109 22.41 16.31 3.71
CA LEU A 109 22.23 17.76 3.76
C LEU A 109 22.88 18.40 4.98
N ASP A 110 23.23 17.61 6.00
CA ASP A 110 23.95 18.05 7.20
C ASP A 110 25.37 17.44 7.27
N PRO A 111 26.31 17.86 6.39
CA PRO A 111 27.67 17.33 6.40
C PRO A 111 28.50 17.76 7.63
N GLN A 112 27.97 18.59 8.52
CA GLN A 112 28.70 19.17 9.66
C GLN A 112 28.91 18.19 10.82
N GLY A 113 28.40 16.96 10.71
CA GLY A 113 28.74 15.85 11.63
C GLY A 113 30.09 15.19 11.36
N ALA A 114 30.84 15.60 10.32
CA ALA A 114 32.21 15.14 10.13
C ALA A 114 33.13 15.80 11.18
N PRO A 115 33.91 15.03 11.97
CA PRO A 115 34.83 15.61 12.94
C PRO A 115 35.75 16.60 12.24
N PRO A 116 36.14 17.73 12.88
CA PRO A 116 37.05 18.67 12.28
C PRO A 116 38.38 17.95 12.03
N SER A 117 38.62 17.58 10.78
CA SER A 117 39.96 17.26 10.30
C SER A 117 40.73 18.58 10.26
N SER A 118 41.19 19.01 11.43
CA SER A 118 42.17 20.07 11.55
C SER A 118 43.19 19.70 12.59
N ARG A 119 44.25 19.03 12.13
CA ARG A 119 45.60 19.48 12.47
C ARG A 119 46.62 18.97 11.46
N PRO A 120 47.28 19.86 10.69
CA PRO A 120 48.59 19.56 10.14
C PRO A 120 49.60 19.76 11.27
N GLU A 121 49.99 18.67 11.94
CA GLU A 121 51.19 18.69 12.78
C GLU A 121 52.40 18.48 11.88
N THR A 122 53.07 19.59 11.56
CA THR A 122 54.53 19.74 11.56
C THR A 122 54.87 21.18 11.15
N CYS A 123 54.86 22.09 12.13
CA CYS A 123 55.62 23.32 12.04
C CYS A 123 57.01 23.05 12.60
N HIS A 124 58.02 23.26 11.73
CA HIS A 124 59.46 23.45 11.99
C HIS A 124 60.26 22.34 12.65
#